data_AF-A0A4R7W3I4-F1
#
_entry.id   AF-A0A4R7W3I4-F1
#
_cell.length_a   1.000
_cell.length_b   1.000
_cell.length_c   1.000
_cell.angle_alpha   90.00
_cell.angle_beta   90.00
_cell.angle_gamma   90.00
#
_symmetry.space_group_name_H-M   'P 1'
#
loop_
_entity.id
_entity.type
_entity.pdbx_description
1 polymer ?
#
loop_
_entity_poly.entity_id
_entity_poly.type
_entity_poly.pdbx_seq_one_letter_code
_entity_poly.pdbx_strand_id
1 'polypeptide(L)'
;MAAGLVVLALLGGTTSSVAEKPLERALLYPDGVSYPRVIRLEHNGAANGRVLASVGTTDGSATGVILESTDGGATFQKVGAVVDPEGADRRGMCCGTLFELPSQVGDMPAGTLLWAGTFGYLVPEADRHTTQRLWVSRDLGRTWTFRSDIATSPNQYNAWEPDLSVAADGQLVAHYSDESDKQYHDQKLVRVRSADGITWTDYRETVKNGDFFVRPGMAGVRRLADGTYFLVYEVCNTEEPMCAIHFRTSADGWDYGDPVDLGTAVRTADGKWVRHTPTITVTPTGAIVLVAEMLVNSDGSKAAGNGRTLLVNENDGVGPWREIPAPVEVPSPDNHGCMNFSPSLLASPDGTSVLEVATDVVDGVCHAFYATGPIPPA
;
A
#
# COMPACT_ATOMS: atom_id res chain seq x y z
N MET A 1 64.90 -11.27 49.65
CA MET A 1 64.03 -10.83 48.54
C MET A 1 62.75 -11.63 48.63
N ALA A 2 61.65 -11.02 49.05
CA ALA A 2 60.34 -11.65 49.14
C ALA A 2 59.29 -10.58 48.77
N ALA A 3 58.40 -10.98 47.87
CA ALA A 3 57.57 -10.13 47.02
C ALA A 3 56.37 -9.51 47.76
N GLY A 4 56.08 -8.24 47.45
CA GLY A 4 54.84 -7.56 47.82
C GLY A 4 53.77 -7.82 46.77
N LEU A 5 52.59 -8.26 47.22
CA LEU A 5 51.41 -8.52 46.41
C LEU A 5 50.61 -7.21 46.27
N VAL A 6 50.46 -6.70 45.05
CA VAL A 6 49.55 -5.58 44.72
C VAL A 6 48.25 -6.16 44.23
N VAL A 7 47.15 -5.86 44.91
CA VAL A 7 45.78 -6.22 44.48
C VAL A 7 45.23 -5.05 43.66
N LEU A 8 44.98 -5.30 42.37
CA LEU A 8 44.34 -4.35 41.46
C LEU A 8 42.83 -4.61 41.46
N ALA A 9 42.04 -3.66 41.96
CA ALA A 9 40.58 -3.73 41.91
C ALA A 9 40.09 -3.25 40.54
N LEU A 10 39.52 -4.16 39.75
CA LEU A 10 38.82 -3.85 38.50
C LEU A 10 37.38 -3.44 38.82
N LEU A 11 37.05 -2.16 38.59
CA LEU A 11 35.68 -1.66 38.59
C LEU A 11 35.02 -2.04 37.27
N GLY A 12 34.19 -3.09 37.29
CA GLY A 12 33.34 -3.46 36.15
C GLY A 12 32.16 -2.49 36.04
N GLY A 13 32.16 -1.65 35.00
CA GLY A 13 30.99 -0.87 34.60
C GLY A 13 29.97 -1.77 33.92
N THR A 14 28.78 -1.93 34.50
CA THR A 14 27.65 -2.58 33.86
C THR A 14 27.00 -1.58 32.88
N THR A 15 27.18 -1.80 31.58
CA THR A 15 26.35 -1.15 30.57
C THR A 15 24.95 -1.78 30.62
N SER A 16 24.00 -1.09 31.23
CA SER A 16 22.59 -1.45 31.14
C SER A 16 22.11 -1.20 29.71
N SER A 17 21.93 -2.26 28.92
CA SER A 17 21.13 -2.16 27.70
C SER A 17 19.69 -1.93 28.13
N VAL A 18 19.16 -0.73 27.89
CA VAL A 18 17.71 -0.52 27.95
C VAL A 18 17.16 -1.34 26.79
N ALA A 19 16.54 -2.49 27.08
CA ALA A 19 15.73 -3.20 26.10
C ALA A 19 14.60 -2.24 25.71
N GLU A 20 14.62 -1.79 24.45
CA GLU A 20 13.56 -0.96 23.90
C GLU A 20 12.26 -1.77 23.98
N LYS A 21 11.28 -1.24 24.72
CA LYS A 21 9.99 -1.90 24.85
C LYS A 21 9.36 -1.96 23.45
N PRO A 22 8.84 -3.11 22.99
CA PRO A 22 8.19 -3.19 21.69
C PRO A 22 7.13 -2.10 21.59
N LEU A 23 7.09 -1.38 20.46
CA LEU A 23 5.99 -0.46 20.16
C LEU A 23 4.69 -1.28 20.18
N GLU A 24 3.81 -0.97 21.12
CA GLU A 24 2.56 -1.70 21.28
C GLU A 24 1.60 -1.27 20.16
N ARG A 25 1.37 -2.16 19.20
CA ARG A 25 0.43 -1.91 18.10
C ARG A 25 -0.99 -1.74 18.64
N ALA A 26 -1.69 -0.71 18.18
CA ALA A 26 -3.07 -0.43 18.55
C ALA A 26 -4.05 -1.01 17.53
N LEU A 27 -5.23 -1.45 17.98
CA LEU A 27 -6.28 -1.94 17.08
C LEU A 27 -6.93 -0.76 16.35
N LEU A 28 -6.95 -0.80 15.02
CA LEU A 28 -7.56 0.26 14.20
C LEU A 28 -9.09 0.15 14.18
N TYR A 29 -9.61 -1.07 14.05
CA TYR A 29 -11.03 -1.33 13.92
C TYR A 29 -11.42 -2.64 14.66
N PRO A 30 -12.54 -2.67 15.40
CA PRO A 30 -12.88 -3.80 16.26
C PRO A 30 -13.28 -5.08 15.52
N ASP A 31 -13.83 -4.98 14.30
CA ASP A 31 -14.31 -6.15 13.56
C ASP A 31 -13.29 -6.62 12.49
N GLY A 32 -13.61 -7.73 11.84
CA GLY A 32 -12.80 -8.33 10.78
C GLY A 32 -12.65 -7.41 9.56
N VAL A 33 -11.41 -7.01 9.26
CA VAL A 33 -11.08 -6.09 8.18
C VAL A 33 -9.74 -6.42 7.52
N SER A 34 -9.57 -5.97 6.28
CA SER A 34 -8.36 -6.17 5.48
C SER A 34 -8.04 -4.96 4.61
N TYR A 35 -6.89 -5.00 3.93
CA TYR A 35 -6.52 -4.07 2.86
C TYR A 35 -6.51 -2.59 3.29
N PRO A 36 -5.74 -2.24 4.34
CA PRO A 36 -5.73 -0.90 4.89
C PRO A 36 -5.12 0.13 3.93
N ARG A 37 -5.59 1.38 4.00
CA ARG A 37 -4.93 2.56 3.42
C ARG A 37 -4.92 3.69 4.43
N VAL A 38 -3.88 4.50 4.41
CA VAL A 38 -3.78 5.69 5.27
C VAL A 38 -3.25 6.88 4.48
N ILE A 39 -3.89 8.04 4.66
CA ILE A 39 -3.52 9.31 4.02
C ILE A 39 -3.55 10.45 5.04
N ARG A 40 -2.80 11.52 4.77
CA ARG A 40 -2.92 12.80 5.45
C ARG A 40 -3.65 13.78 4.53
N LEU A 41 -4.58 14.55 5.08
CA LEU A 41 -5.26 15.59 4.32
C LEU A 41 -4.32 16.78 4.14
N GLU A 42 -4.16 17.24 2.91
CA GLU A 42 -3.31 18.36 2.51
C GLU A 42 -4.08 19.42 1.71
N HIS A 43 -5.27 19.08 1.21
CA HIS A 43 -6.05 19.93 0.31
C HIS A 43 -7.46 20.24 0.81
N ASN A 44 -7.72 20.06 2.11
CA ASN A 44 -9.02 20.25 2.76
C ASN A 44 -9.07 21.43 3.75
N GLY A 45 -8.25 22.46 3.52
CA GLY A 45 -8.28 23.72 4.27
C GLY A 45 -8.06 23.52 5.78
N ALA A 46 -9.07 23.83 6.59
CA ALA A 46 -8.99 23.72 8.06
C ALA A 46 -8.84 22.28 8.57
N ALA A 47 -9.10 21.27 7.72
CA ALA A 47 -8.90 19.87 8.05
C ALA A 47 -7.51 19.33 7.66
N ASN A 48 -6.64 20.17 7.06
CA ASN A 48 -5.28 19.77 6.74
C ASN A 48 -4.52 19.26 7.97
N GLY A 49 -3.74 18.20 7.78
CA GLY A 49 -2.99 17.51 8.83
C GLY A 49 -3.76 16.38 9.51
N ARG A 50 -5.09 16.31 9.40
CA ARG A 50 -5.88 15.15 9.83
C ARG A 50 -5.44 13.91 9.05
N VAL A 51 -5.52 12.77 9.70
CA VAL A 51 -5.16 11.48 9.11
C VAL A 51 -6.44 10.68 8.89
N LEU A 52 -6.64 10.19 7.68
CA LEU A 52 -7.73 9.27 7.38
C LEU A 52 -7.15 7.88 7.10
N ALA A 53 -7.86 6.86 7.58
CA ALA A 53 -7.60 5.48 7.23
C ALA A 53 -8.85 4.84 6.62
N SER A 54 -8.65 3.88 5.72
CA SER A 54 -9.73 3.03 5.22
C SER A 54 -9.38 1.56 5.32
N VAL A 55 -10.38 0.72 5.55
CA VAL A 55 -10.24 -0.75 5.57
C VAL A 55 -11.47 -1.39 4.93
N GLY A 56 -11.34 -2.59 4.37
CA GLY A 56 -12.46 -3.36 3.82
C GLY A 56 -12.92 -4.47 4.76
N THR A 57 -14.23 -4.59 5.00
CA THR A 57 -14.79 -5.63 5.89
C THR A 57 -14.65 -7.04 5.32
N THR A 58 -14.36 -8.02 6.17
CA THR A 58 -14.21 -9.44 5.80
C THR A 58 -15.39 -10.31 6.25
N ASP A 59 -16.43 -9.73 6.84
CA ASP A 59 -17.64 -10.40 7.32
C ASP A 59 -18.66 -10.72 6.21
N GLY A 60 -18.37 -10.28 4.97
CA GLY A 60 -19.25 -10.41 3.81
C GLY A 60 -20.20 -9.23 3.60
N SER A 61 -20.14 -8.18 4.43
CA SER A 61 -20.87 -6.93 4.22
C SER A 61 -20.29 -6.07 3.09
N ALA A 62 -19.08 -6.39 2.61
CA ALA A 62 -18.44 -5.75 1.46
C ALA A 62 -18.38 -4.22 1.57
N THR A 63 -18.02 -3.73 2.77
CA THR A 63 -18.07 -2.32 3.15
C THR A 63 -16.67 -1.74 3.29
N GLY A 64 -16.42 -0.58 2.68
CA GLY A 64 -15.23 0.24 2.94
C GLY A 64 -15.46 1.11 4.17
N VAL A 65 -14.78 0.84 5.28
CA VAL A 65 -14.89 1.63 6.52
C VAL A 65 -13.90 2.78 6.48
N ILE A 66 -14.34 4.00 6.84
CA ILE A 66 -13.49 5.19 6.91
C ILE A 66 -13.32 5.62 8.37
N LEU A 67 -12.06 5.80 8.77
CA LEU A 67 -11.65 6.24 10.09
C LEU A 67 -10.88 7.56 10.01
N GLU A 68 -11.04 8.42 11.01
CA GLU A 68 -10.36 9.71 11.14
C GLU A 68 -9.55 9.75 12.44
N SER A 69 -8.36 10.33 12.35
CA SER A 69 -7.56 10.80 13.45
C SER A 69 -7.37 12.31 13.34
N THR A 70 -7.64 13.01 14.45
CA THR A 70 -7.42 14.45 14.60
C THR A 70 -6.20 14.77 15.48
N ASP A 71 -5.45 13.75 15.90
CA ASP A 71 -4.29 13.83 16.80
C ASP A 71 -3.01 13.26 16.15
N GLY A 72 -2.94 13.34 14.82
CA GLY A 72 -1.74 12.99 14.05
C GLY A 72 -1.53 11.49 13.83
N GLY A 73 -2.55 10.66 14.08
CA GLY A 73 -2.49 9.20 13.96
C GLY A 73 -2.38 8.46 15.29
N ALA A 74 -2.54 9.16 16.43
CA ALA A 74 -2.44 8.54 17.75
C ALA A 74 -3.72 7.77 18.13
N THR A 75 -4.90 8.29 17.76
CA THR A 75 -6.18 7.59 17.92
C THR A 75 -7.06 7.75 16.68
N PHE A 76 -7.85 6.72 16.38
CA PHE A 76 -8.77 6.69 15.24
C PHE A 76 -10.20 6.42 15.69
N GLN A 77 -11.15 7.04 15.00
CA GLN A 77 -12.58 6.82 15.16
C GLN A 77 -13.26 6.67 13.80
N LYS A 78 -14.23 5.77 13.69
CA LYS A 78 -15.03 5.61 12.47
C LYS A 78 -15.84 6.89 12.21
N VAL A 79 -15.76 7.42 10.99
CA VAL A 79 -16.50 8.63 10.57
C VAL A 79 -17.46 8.38 9.41
N GLY A 80 -17.26 7.31 8.65
CA GLY A 80 -18.13 6.98 7.53
C GLY A 80 -17.90 5.56 7.01
N ALA A 81 -18.66 5.24 5.96
CA ALA A 81 -18.55 3.96 5.27
C ALA A 81 -19.02 4.10 3.82
N VAL A 82 -18.43 3.30 2.94
CA VAL A 82 -18.82 3.09 1.56
C VAL A 82 -19.52 1.74 1.48
N VAL A 83 -20.82 1.75 1.16
CA VAL A 83 -21.63 0.55 0.97
C VAL A 83 -22.10 0.54 -0.48
N ASP A 84 -21.59 -0.41 -1.25
CA ASP A 84 -21.88 -0.52 -2.68
C ASP A 84 -22.86 -1.68 -2.95
N PRO A 85 -23.96 -1.46 -3.68
CA PRO A 85 -24.89 -2.51 -4.07
C PRO A 85 -24.26 -3.68 -4.83
N GLU A 86 -23.17 -3.47 -5.59
CA GLU A 86 -22.47 -4.55 -6.30
C GLU A 86 -21.72 -5.49 -5.35
N GLY A 87 -21.38 -5.03 -4.15
CA GLY A 87 -20.80 -5.86 -3.09
C GLY A 87 -21.83 -6.61 -2.24
N ALA A 88 -23.11 -6.19 -2.32
CA ALA A 88 -24.19 -6.73 -1.49
C ALA A 88 -24.44 -8.23 -1.75
N ASP A 89 -25.25 -8.87 -0.91
CA ASP A 89 -25.60 -10.30 -1.02
C ASP A 89 -24.37 -11.23 -1.07
N ARG A 90 -23.27 -10.83 -0.41
CA ARG A 90 -21.99 -11.57 -0.39
C ARG A 90 -21.33 -11.69 -1.78
N ARG A 91 -21.60 -10.77 -2.71
CA ARG A 91 -20.94 -10.69 -4.02
C ARG A 91 -19.49 -10.20 -3.95
N GLY A 92 -19.11 -9.66 -2.79
CA GLY A 92 -17.73 -9.40 -2.41
C GLY A 92 -17.26 -7.99 -2.80
N MET A 93 -16.40 -7.45 -1.95
CA MET A 93 -15.58 -6.27 -2.21
C MET A 93 -14.14 -6.62 -1.89
N CYS A 94 -13.22 -6.16 -2.72
CA CYS A 94 -11.80 -6.23 -2.45
C CYS A 94 -11.12 -4.89 -2.69
N CYS A 95 -9.99 -4.78 -2.01
CA CYS A 95 -8.84 -4.06 -2.50
C CYS A 95 -9.06 -2.55 -2.62
N GLY A 96 -9.60 -1.96 -1.55
CA GLY A 96 -9.97 -0.55 -1.53
C GLY A 96 -8.76 0.40 -1.51
N THR A 97 -8.87 1.51 -2.22
CA THR A 97 -7.94 2.65 -2.14
C THR A 97 -8.65 3.92 -1.66
N LEU A 98 -7.94 4.77 -0.91
CA LEU A 98 -8.41 6.08 -0.45
C LEU A 98 -7.44 7.15 -0.94
N PHE A 99 -7.96 8.18 -1.62
CA PHE A 99 -7.16 9.21 -2.26
C PHE A 99 -7.79 10.59 -2.06
N GLU A 100 -6.98 11.61 -1.74
CA GLU A 100 -7.40 13.00 -1.75
C GLU A 100 -6.96 13.66 -3.07
N LEU A 101 -7.87 14.33 -3.76
CA LEU A 101 -7.52 15.07 -4.97
C LEU A 101 -6.56 16.25 -4.64
N PRO A 102 -5.34 16.28 -5.21
CA PRO A 102 -4.42 17.40 -5.01
C PRO A 102 -4.80 18.65 -5.82
N SER A 103 -5.58 18.45 -6.89
CA SER A 103 -6.08 19.48 -7.79
C SER A 103 -7.48 19.13 -8.27
N GLN A 104 -8.17 20.10 -8.88
CA GLN A 104 -9.50 19.86 -9.43
C GLN A 104 -9.46 18.84 -10.59
N VAL A 105 -10.43 17.92 -10.62
CA VAL A 105 -10.73 17.00 -11.73
C VAL A 105 -12.22 17.11 -12.05
N GLY A 106 -12.56 17.57 -13.26
CA GLY A 106 -13.94 17.86 -13.63
C GLY A 106 -14.62 18.84 -12.65
N ASP A 107 -15.73 18.43 -12.06
CA ASP A 107 -16.46 19.20 -11.02
C ASP A 107 -16.00 18.87 -9.58
N MET A 108 -14.99 18.01 -9.41
CA MET A 108 -14.45 17.64 -8.11
C MET A 108 -13.29 18.58 -7.75
N PRO A 109 -13.45 19.52 -6.80
CA PRO A 109 -12.37 20.42 -6.39
C PRO A 109 -11.25 19.66 -5.67
N ALA A 110 -10.08 20.30 -5.54
CA ALA A 110 -9.02 19.83 -4.66
C ALA A 110 -9.55 19.60 -3.24
N GLY A 111 -9.05 18.56 -2.56
CA GLY A 111 -9.54 18.13 -1.25
C GLY A 111 -10.74 17.18 -1.31
N THR A 112 -11.33 16.94 -2.49
CA THR A 112 -12.33 15.88 -2.65
C THR A 112 -11.69 14.53 -2.36
N LEU A 113 -12.34 13.72 -1.52
CA LEU A 113 -11.90 12.37 -1.23
C LEU A 113 -12.53 11.40 -2.21
N LEU A 114 -11.70 10.49 -2.71
CA LEU A 114 -12.06 9.41 -3.59
C LEU A 114 -11.81 8.09 -2.87
N TRP A 115 -12.75 7.16 -3.01
CA TRP A 115 -12.56 5.78 -2.62
C TRP A 115 -12.91 4.89 -3.80
N ALA A 116 -12.03 3.95 -4.14
CA ALA A 116 -12.28 2.99 -5.21
C ALA A 116 -12.01 1.57 -4.72
N GLY A 117 -12.74 0.60 -5.25
CA GLY A 117 -12.56 -0.81 -4.92
C GLY A 117 -13.13 -1.73 -6.00
N THR A 118 -12.75 -3.01 -5.95
CA THR A 118 -13.27 -4.06 -6.85
C THR A 118 -14.48 -4.72 -6.22
N PHE A 119 -15.55 -4.90 -7.00
CA PHE A 119 -16.79 -5.52 -6.58
C PHE A 119 -17.18 -6.68 -7.49
N GLY A 120 -17.98 -7.61 -6.94
CA GLY A 120 -18.59 -8.70 -7.69
C GLY A 120 -17.69 -9.91 -7.95
N TYR A 121 -16.52 -10.01 -7.30
CA TYR A 121 -15.58 -11.10 -7.55
C TYR A 121 -16.03 -12.46 -6.99
N LEU A 122 -16.98 -12.48 -6.06
CA LEU A 122 -17.61 -13.70 -5.53
C LEU A 122 -18.89 -14.09 -6.30
N VAL A 123 -19.27 -13.34 -7.35
CA VAL A 123 -20.34 -13.75 -8.27
C VAL A 123 -19.92 -15.05 -8.96
N PRO A 124 -20.83 -16.02 -9.17
CA PRO A 124 -20.53 -17.25 -9.91
C PRO A 124 -19.90 -16.95 -11.27
N GLU A 125 -18.87 -17.70 -11.64
CA GLU A 125 -18.04 -17.42 -12.81
C GLU A 125 -18.84 -17.22 -14.11
N ALA A 126 -19.92 -17.99 -14.31
CA ALA A 126 -20.75 -17.86 -15.51
C ALA A 126 -21.41 -16.48 -15.69
N ASP A 127 -21.62 -15.75 -14.59
CA ASP A 127 -22.29 -14.44 -14.55
C ASP A 127 -21.35 -13.32 -14.08
N ARG A 128 -20.09 -13.63 -13.79
CA ARG A 128 -19.16 -12.70 -13.13
C ARG A 128 -18.70 -11.64 -14.12
N HIS A 129 -18.83 -10.38 -13.71
CA HIS A 129 -18.22 -9.23 -14.36
C HIS A 129 -17.75 -8.28 -13.27
N THR A 130 -16.50 -8.46 -12.83
CA THR A 130 -15.98 -7.59 -11.76
C THR A 130 -15.95 -6.15 -12.21
N THR A 131 -16.28 -5.25 -11.29
CA THR A 131 -16.32 -3.82 -11.56
C THR A 131 -15.52 -3.06 -10.53
N GLN A 132 -14.66 -2.16 -11.00
CA GLN A 132 -13.93 -1.21 -10.16
C GLN A 132 -14.77 0.06 -10.03
N ARG A 133 -15.27 0.35 -8.83
CA ARG A 133 -16.28 1.41 -8.60
C ARG A 133 -15.67 2.59 -7.88
N LEU A 134 -15.87 3.80 -8.39
CA LEU A 134 -15.38 5.06 -7.81
C LEU A 134 -16.49 5.74 -7.00
N TRP A 135 -16.14 6.15 -5.78
CA TRP A 135 -16.98 6.88 -4.84
C TRP A 135 -16.33 8.19 -4.44
N VAL A 136 -17.16 9.20 -4.17
CA VAL A 136 -16.72 10.58 -3.88
C VAL A 136 -17.27 11.04 -2.53
N SER A 137 -16.44 11.69 -1.73
CA SER A 137 -16.84 12.40 -0.52
C SER A 137 -16.31 13.84 -0.52
N ARG A 138 -17.17 14.78 -0.10
CA ARG A 138 -16.86 16.22 0.03
C ARG A 138 -16.97 16.71 1.49
N ASP A 139 -17.11 15.79 2.44
CA ASP A 139 -17.36 16.09 3.86
C ASP A 139 -16.41 15.31 4.81
N LEU A 140 -15.16 15.15 4.36
CA LEU A 140 -14.10 14.41 5.04
C LEU A 140 -14.44 12.93 5.28
N GLY A 141 -15.10 12.29 4.32
CA GLY A 141 -15.36 10.85 4.34
C GLY A 141 -16.58 10.44 5.17
N ARG A 142 -17.43 11.38 5.56
CA ARG A 142 -18.66 11.11 6.35
C ARG A 142 -19.76 10.54 5.46
N THR A 143 -19.95 11.12 4.28
CA THR A 143 -20.90 10.63 3.28
C THR A 143 -20.21 10.41 1.94
N TRP A 144 -20.68 9.40 1.21
CA TRP A 144 -20.10 8.95 -0.05
C TRP A 144 -21.19 8.84 -1.11
N THR A 145 -20.91 9.35 -2.31
CA THR A 145 -21.79 9.20 -3.47
C THR A 145 -21.07 8.45 -4.58
N PHE A 146 -21.72 7.46 -5.15
CA PHE A 146 -21.21 6.74 -6.31
C PHE A 146 -20.97 7.72 -7.45
N ARG A 147 -19.81 7.61 -8.10
CA ARG A 147 -19.39 8.50 -9.18
C ARG A 147 -19.47 7.82 -10.54
N SER A 148 -18.79 6.68 -10.68
CA SER A 148 -18.72 5.93 -11.94
C SER A 148 -18.08 4.56 -11.73
N ASP A 149 -18.21 3.72 -12.75
CA ASP A 149 -17.37 2.54 -12.90
C ASP A 149 -16.08 2.94 -13.63
N ILE A 150 -14.93 2.66 -13.04
CA ILE A 150 -13.61 2.87 -13.63
C ILE A 150 -13.40 1.89 -14.79
N ALA A 151 -13.70 0.63 -14.50
CA ALA A 151 -13.64 -0.47 -15.46
C ALA A 151 -14.57 -1.59 -15.01
N THR A 152 -15.23 -2.21 -15.99
CA THR A 152 -15.95 -3.48 -15.82
C THR A 152 -15.25 -4.51 -16.68
N SER A 153 -14.91 -5.66 -16.11
CA SER A 153 -14.29 -6.74 -16.87
C SER A 153 -15.21 -7.18 -18.01
N PRO A 154 -14.71 -7.26 -19.26
CA PRO A 154 -15.52 -7.63 -20.41
C PRO A 154 -15.90 -9.13 -20.42
N ASN A 155 -15.41 -9.91 -19.46
CA ASN A 155 -15.62 -11.34 -19.35
C ASN A 155 -15.57 -11.80 -17.87
N GLN A 156 -15.56 -13.10 -17.65
CA GLN A 156 -15.61 -13.72 -16.31
C GLN A 156 -14.35 -13.57 -15.47
N TYR A 157 -13.26 -13.04 -16.04
CA TYR A 157 -12.02 -12.83 -15.30
C TYR A 157 -12.04 -11.49 -14.59
N ASN A 158 -11.12 -11.32 -13.65
CA ASN A 158 -11.22 -10.24 -12.68
C ASN A 158 -10.35 -9.03 -13.06
N ALA A 159 -10.79 -7.85 -12.63
CA ALA A 159 -9.94 -6.67 -12.54
C ALA A 159 -9.82 -6.26 -11.07
N TRP A 160 -8.60 -6.06 -10.59
CA TRP A 160 -8.28 -5.93 -9.18
C TRP A 160 -7.56 -4.63 -8.84
N GLU A 161 -7.69 -4.24 -7.57
CA GLU A 161 -6.73 -3.38 -6.87
C GLU A 161 -6.55 -2.00 -7.52
N PRO A 162 -7.63 -1.21 -7.69
CA PRO A 162 -7.49 0.15 -8.18
C PRO A 162 -6.57 0.96 -7.25
N ASP A 163 -5.59 1.66 -7.83
CA ASP A 163 -4.88 2.77 -7.21
C ASP A 163 -5.05 4.04 -8.05
N LEU A 164 -5.05 5.20 -7.39
CA LEU A 164 -5.40 6.48 -8.01
C LEU A 164 -4.23 7.46 -7.96
N SER A 165 -4.09 8.25 -9.01
CA SER A 165 -3.15 9.36 -9.09
C SER A 165 -3.70 10.47 -9.98
N VAL A 166 -3.17 11.69 -9.88
CA VAL A 166 -3.45 12.77 -10.85
C VAL A 166 -2.18 13.00 -11.66
N ALA A 167 -2.26 12.80 -12.97
CA ALA A 167 -1.16 13.01 -13.89
C ALA A 167 -0.81 14.51 -14.04
N ALA A 168 0.34 14.81 -14.64
CA ALA A 168 0.82 16.17 -14.83
C ALA A 168 -0.10 17.03 -15.71
N ASP A 169 -0.92 16.40 -16.56
CA ASP A 169 -1.95 17.07 -17.37
C ASP A 169 -3.26 17.35 -16.59
N GLY A 170 -3.32 16.98 -15.31
CA GLY A 170 -4.45 17.19 -14.42
C GLY A 170 -5.54 16.13 -14.52
N GLN A 171 -5.36 15.07 -15.33
CA GLN A 171 -6.33 13.99 -15.42
C GLN A 171 -6.17 12.99 -14.27
N LEU A 172 -7.29 12.47 -13.79
CA LEU A 172 -7.31 11.36 -12.85
C LEU A 172 -6.92 10.08 -13.59
N VAL A 173 -5.96 9.34 -13.05
CA VAL A 173 -5.49 8.06 -13.57
C VAL A 173 -5.83 6.96 -12.58
N ALA A 174 -6.42 5.89 -13.08
CA ALA A 174 -6.61 4.65 -12.33
C ALA A 174 -5.67 3.57 -12.87
N HIS A 175 -4.90 2.97 -11.97
CA HIS A 175 -3.98 1.86 -12.24
C HIS A 175 -4.57 0.60 -11.60
N TYR A 176 -4.57 -0.52 -12.31
CA TYR A 176 -5.17 -1.75 -11.80
C TYR A 176 -4.58 -3.02 -12.42
N SER A 177 -4.78 -4.13 -11.74
CA SER A 177 -4.44 -5.47 -12.22
C SER A 177 -5.58 -6.01 -13.09
N ASP A 178 -5.27 -6.50 -14.29
CA ASP A 178 -6.23 -6.95 -15.30
C ASP A 178 -5.97 -8.40 -15.70
N GLU A 179 -6.97 -9.26 -15.46
CA GLU A 179 -6.96 -10.66 -15.87
C GLU A 179 -7.87 -10.94 -17.07
N SER A 180 -8.51 -9.92 -17.66
CA SER A 180 -9.47 -10.13 -18.76
C SER A 180 -8.83 -10.69 -20.02
N ASP A 181 -7.50 -10.60 -20.15
CA ASP A 181 -6.72 -11.03 -21.30
C ASP A 181 -6.06 -12.42 -21.12
N LYS A 182 -6.82 -13.40 -20.59
CA LYS A 182 -6.35 -14.78 -20.39
C LYS A 182 -5.90 -15.52 -21.65
N GLN A 183 -6.06 -14.93 -22.84
CA GLN A 183 -5.49 -15.50 -24.06
C GLN A 183 -3.96 -15.36 -24.09
N TYR A 184 -3.42 -14.27 -23.54
CA TYR A 184 -2.00 -13.92 -23.64
C TYR A 184 -1.31 -13.80 -22.29
N HIS A 185 -2.04 -13.45 -21.23
CA HIS A 185 -1.47 -13.15 -19.91
C HIS A 185 -2.35 -13.72 -18.81
N ASP A 186 -1.75 -14.30 -17.76
CA ASP A 186 -2.51 -14.64 -16.56
C ASP A 186 -2.92 -13.36 -15.80
N GLN A 187 -2.04 -12.38 -15.69
CA GLN A 187 -2.37 -11.03 -15.20
C GLN A 187 -1.41 -10.01 -15.82
N LYS A 188 -1.89 -8.77 -15.98
CA LYS A 188 -1.06 -7.61 -16.34
C LYS A 188 -1.48 -6.38 -15.54
N LEU A 189 -0.61 -5.38 -15.47
CA LEU A 189 -0.97 -4.05 -14.98
C LEU A 189 -1.38 -3.16 -16.13
N VAL A 190 -2.43 -2.40 -15.93
CA VAL A 190 -2.99 -1.49 -16.92
C VAL A 190 -3.37 -0.16 -16.26
N ARG A 191 -3.68 0.83 -17.08
CA ARG A 191 -4.16 2.13 -16.63
C ARG A 191 -5.15 2.74 -17.61
N VAL A 192 -6.05 3.54 -17.06
CA VAL A 192 -7.02 4.38 -17.77
C VAL A 192 -7.00 5.78 -17.15
N ARG A 193 -7.48 6.78 -17.87
CA ARG A 193 -7.56 8.15 -17.34
C ARG A 193 -8.89 8.81 -17.61
N SER A 194 -9.20 9.83 -16.83
CA SER A 194 -10.44 10.57 -16.91
C SER A 194 -10.24 12.06 -16.60
N ALA A 195 -10.87 12.92 -17.38
CA ALA A 195 -10.90 14.36 -17.14
C ALA A 195 -11.94 14.76 -16.08
N ASP A 196 -12.90 13.89 -15.78
CA ASP A 196 -14.05 14.18 -14.93
C ASP A 196 -14.33 13.10 -13.88
N GLY A 197 -13.59 11.98 -13.87
CA GLY A 197 -13.88 10.82 -13.03
C GLY A 197 -15.19 10.11 -13.39
N ILE A 198 -15.76 10.36 -14.58
CA ILE A 198 -16.97 9.69 -15.09
C ILE A 198 -16.64 8.92 -16.36
N THR A 199 -16.02 9.59 -17.32
CA THR A 199 -15.67 9.00 -18.61
C THR A 199 -14.21 8.58 -18.57
N TRP A 200 -13.97 7.28 -18.64
CA TRP A 200 -12.64 6.68 -18.62
C TRP A 200 -12.19 6.31 -20.02
N THR A 201 -11.02 6.79 -20.42
CA THR A 201 -10.48 6.64 -21.78
C THR A 201 -9.02 6.19 -21.74
N ASP A 202 -8.47 6.00 -22.94
CA ASP A 202 -7.05 5.76 -23.18
C ASP A 202 -6.47 4.56 -22.43
N TYR A 203 -7.19 3.42 -22.41
CA TYR A 203 -6.64 2.18 -21.87
C TYR A 203 -5.23 1.91 -22.39
N ARG A 204 -4.28 1.68 -21.47
CA ARG A 204 -2.89 1.34 -21.76
C ARG A 204 -2.42 0.22 -20.85
N GLU A 205 -1.63 -0.68 -21.40
CA GLU A 205 -0.85 -1.62 -20.61
C GLU A 205 0.30 -0.88 -19.94
N THR A 206 0.56 -1.21 -18.67
CA THR A 206 1.60 -0.61 -17.84
C THR A 206 2.75 -1.58 -17.64
N VAL A 207 2.46 -2.82 -17.26
CA VAL A 207 3.46 -3.90 -17.13
C VAL A 207 2.82 -5.22 -17.52
N LYS A 208 3.47 -5.98 -18.38
CA LYS A 208 3.06 -7.33 -18.81
C LYS A 208 4.28 -8.19 -19.08
N ASN A 209 4.07 -9.49 -19.18
CA ASN A 209 5.13 -10.44 -19.51
C ASN A 209 4.71 -11.33 -20.67
N GLY A 210 5.70 -11.77 -21.47
CA GLY A 210 5.48 -12.74 -22.55
C GLY A 210 5.36 -14.18 -22.05
N ASP A 211 5.87 -14.48 -20.85
CA ASP A 211 5.53 -15.70 -20.14
C ASP A 211 4.13 -15.55 -19.53
N PHE A 212 3.23 -16.45 -19.94
CA PHE A 212 1.83 -16.45 -19.53
C PHE A 212 1.66 -16.43 -18.01
N PHE A 213 2.49 -17.17 -17.27
CA PHE A 213 2.29 -17.39 -15.84
C PHE A 213 2.73 -16.22 -14.97
N VAL A 214 3.57 -15.32 -15.47
CA VAL A 214 4.08 -14.19 -14.70
C VAL A 214 2.95 -13.19 -14.45
N ARG A 215 2.80 -12.77 -13.19
CA ARG A 215 1.70 -11.92 -12.73
C ARG A 215 2.21 -10.61 -12.12
N PRO A 216 2.39 -9.54 -12.90
CA PRO A 216 2.52 -8.19 -12.38
C PRO A 216 1.19 -7.75 -11.75
N GLY A 217 1.21 -7.13 -10.57
CA GLY A 217 -0.02 -6.75 -9.86
C GLY A 217 0.18 -5.72 -8.75
N MET A 218 -0.92 -5.33 -8.09
CA MET A 218 -0.91 -4.48 -6.89
C MET A 218 -0.17 -3.15 -7.07
N ALA A 219 -0.51 -2.44 -8.15
CA ALA A 219 0.09 -1.14 -8.44
C ALA A 219 -0.16 -0.12 -7.32
N GLY A 220 0.86 0.67 -7.00
CA GLY A 220 0.75 1.85 -6.14
C GLY A 220 1.57 3.00 -6.72
N VAL A 221 0.99 4.20 -6.81
CA VAL A 221 1.66 5.38 -7.37
C VAL A 221 1.79 6.48 -6.34
N ARG A 222 3.00 7.02 -6.17
CA ARG A 222 3.23 8.25 -5.40
C ARG A 222 4.01 9.26 -6.23
N ARG A 223 3.71 10.53 -6.03
CA ARG A 223 4.49 11.62 -6.63
C ARG A 223 5.66 11.96 -5.69
N LEU A 224 6.86 11.99 -6.25
CA LEU A 224 8.09 12.35 -5.56
C LEU A 224 8.25 13.88 -5.47
N ALA A 225 9.21 14.32 -4.66
CA ALA A 225 9.45 15.74 -4.40
C ALA A 225 9.89 16.53 -5.65
N ASP A 226 10.57 15.87 -6.59
CA ASP A 226 10.98 16.46 -7.87
C ASP A 226 9.82 16.53 -8.90
N GLY A 227 8.66 15.98 -8.56
CA GLY A 227 7.47 15.92 -9.40
C GLY A 227 7.33 14.64 -10.23
N THR A 228 8.34 13.78 -10.25
CA THR A 228 8.33 12.45 -10.89
C THR A 228 7.34 11.54 -10.17
N TYR A 229 6.74 10.60 -10.89
CA TYR A 229 5.82 9.60 -10.35
C TYR A 229 6.54 8.28 -10.18
N PHE A 230 6.45 7.69 -8.99
CA PHE A 230 7.02 6.40 -8.65
C PHE A 230 5.90 5.36 -8.56
N LEU A 231 5.92 4.42 -9.50
CA LEU A 231 5.00 3.28 -9.57
C LEU A 231 5.70 2.06 -8.98
N VAL A 232 5.13 1.49 -7.92
CA VAL A 232 5.57 0.23 -7.28
C VAL A 232 4.55 -0.87 -7.54
N TYR A 233 5.00 -2.11 -7.66
CA TYR A 233 4.15 -3.29 -7.89
C TYR A 233 4.88 -4.59 -7.56
N GLU A 234 4.14 -5.69 -7.41
CA GLU A 234 4.71 -7.03 -7.32
C GLU A 234 4.84 -7.67 -8.71
N VAL A 235 5.84 -8.55 -8.88
CA VAL A 235 5.98 -9.42 -10.05
C VAL A 235 6.04 -10.87 -9.59
N CYS A 236 4.90 -11.56 -9.66
CA CYS A 236 4.72 -12.92 -9.17
C CYS A 236 4.92 -14.00 -10.22
N ASN A 237 5.04 -15.25 -9.74
CA ASN A 237 5.22 -16.47 -10.54
C ASN A 237 6.48 -16.48 -11.42
N THR A 238 7.52 -15.81 -10.96
CA THR A 238 8.91 -15.98 -11.41
C THR A 238 9.58 -17.08 -10.58
N GLU A 239 10.67 -17.70 -11.07
CA GLU A 239 11.43 -18.69 -10.29
C GLU A 239 12.00 -18.07 -9.01
N GLU A 240 13.07 -17.27 -9.13
CA GLU A 240 13.55 -16.36 -8.10
C GLU A 240 14.12 -15.08 -8.78
N PRO A 241 13.88 -13.88 -8.24
CA PRO A 241 13.15 -13.61 -7.01
C PRO A 241 11.61 -13.73 -7.21
N MET A 242 10.96 -14.61 -6.45
CA MET A 242 9.51 -14.88 -6.55
C MET A 242 8.72 -13.73 -5.93
N CYS A 243 7.72 -13.20 -6.65
CA CYS A 243 6.82 -12.15 -6.18
C CYS A 243 7.54 -10.87 -5.73
N ALA A 244 8.70 -10.61 -6.32
CA ALA A 244 9.56 -9.50 -5.92
C ALA A 244 8.93 -8.16 -6.26
N ILE A 245 9.15 -7.19 -5.37
CA ILE A 245 8.68 -5.83 -5.61
C ILE A 245 9.56 -5.16 -6.66
N HIS A 246 8.93 -4.57 -7.67
CA HIS A 246 9.55 -3.79 -8.72
C HIS A 246 9.00 -2.36 -8.71
N PHE A 247 9.74 -1.47 -9.36
CA PHE A 247 9.28 -0.11 -9.60
C PHE A 247 9.66 0.44 -10.97
N ARG A 248 8.92 1.46 -11.39
CA ARG A 248 9.19 2.31 -12.56
C ARG A 248 8.92 3.76 -12.20
N THR A 249 9.54 4.68 -12.93
CA THR A 249 9.31 6.11 -12.80
C THR A 249 8.66 6.69 -14.05
N SER A 250 7.85 7.73 -13.88
CA SER A 250 7.22 8.46 -14.97
C SER A 250 7.34 9.97 -14.74
N ALA A 251 7.72 10.72 -15.78
CA ALA A 251 7.84 12.18 -15.69
C ALA A 251 6.47 12.89 -15.66
N ASP A 252 5.43 12.27 -16.21
CA ASP A 252 4.09 12.87 -16.35
C ASP A 252 2.99 12.11 -15.59
N GLY A 253 3.32 10.96 -14.99
CA GLY A 253 2.36 10.10 -14.28
C GLY A 253 1.46 9.29 -15.21
N TRP A 254 1.68 9.37 -16.53
CA TRP A 254 0.91 8.68 -17.56
C TRP A 254 1.76 7.77 -18.43
N ASP A 255 2.99 8.09 -18.78
CA ASP A 255 3.89 7.22 -19.54
C ASP A 255 4.95 6.61 -18.61
N TYR A 256 4.89 5.29 -18.44
CA TYR A 256 5.86 4.52 -17.66
C TYR A 256 6.90 3.82 -18.54
N GLY A 257 6.80 3.94 -19.87
CA GLY A 257 7.68 3.28 -20.84
C GLY A 257 7.12 1.97 -21.40
N ASP A 258 8.01 1.14 -21.96
CA ASP A 258 7.65 -0.13 -22.62
C ASP A 258 6.96 -1.10 -21.63
N PRO A 259 5.72 -1.58 -21.88
CA PRO A 259 5.03 -2.49 -20.97
C PRO A 259 5.71 -3.85 -20.75
N VAL A 260 6.61 -4.31 -21.63
CA VAL A 260 7.34 -5.57 -21.39
C VAL A 260 8.57 -5.41 -20.50
N ASP A 261 8.96 -4.17 -20.20
CA ASP A 261 9.97 -3.88 -19.20
C ASP A 261 9.37 -4.01 -17.80
N LEU A 262 9.82 -5.03 -17.06
CA LEU A 262 9.40 -5.28 -15.68
C LEU A 262 9.93 -4.25 -14.68
N GLY A 263 10.78 -3.30 -15.10
CA GLY A 263 11.32 -2.25 -14.24
C GLY A 263 12.45 -2.73 -13.34
N THR A 264 12.69 -1.99 -12.27
CA THR A 264 13.81 -2.25 -11.35
C THR A 264 13.32 -2.99 -10.11
N ALA A 265 13.96 -4.13 -9.78
CA ALA A 265 13.66 -4.87 -8.57
C ALA A 265 14.21 -4.17 -7.32
N VAL A 266 13.40 -4.10 -6.26
CA VAL A 266 13.79 -3.60 -4.94
C VAL A 266 14.67 -4.64 -4.24
N ARG A 267 15.91 -4.26 -3.91
CA ARG A 267 16.88 -5.13 -3.23
C ARG A 267 17.67 -4.41 -2.17
N THR A 268 17.99 -5.11 -1.09
CA THR A 268 18.95 -4.66 -0.09
C THR A 268 20.38 -4.90 -0.56
N ALA A 269 21.36 -4.29 0.13
CA ALA A 269 22.78 -4.45 -0.20
C ALA A 269 23.29 -5.90 -0.04
N ASP A 270 22.72 -6.66 0.90
CA ASP A 270 23.02 -8.08 1.11
C ASP A 270 22.14 -9.04 0.28
N GLY A 271 21.34 -8.49 -0.64
CA GLY A 271 20.61 -9.27 -1.64
C GLY A 271 19.25 -9.80 -1.22
N LYS A 272 18.75 -9.46 -0.03
CA LYS A 272 17.35 -9.69 0.35
C LYS A 272 16.42 -8.93 -0.59
N TRP A 273 15.19 -9.42 -0.67
CA TRP A 273 14.09 -8.67 -1.29
C TRP A 273 12.82 -8.82 -0.47
N VAL A 274 11.94 -7.87 -0.69
CA VAL A 274 10.57 -7.90 -0.22
C VAL A 274 9.68 -8.53 -1.28
N ARG A 275 8.62 -9.22 -0.85
CA ARG A 275 7.64 -9.82 -1.76
C ARG A 275 6.21 -9.67 -1.27
N HIS A 276 5.30 -9.67 -2.23
CA HIS A 276 3.85 -9.53 -2.10
C HIS A 276 3.36 -8.17 -1.60
N THR A 277 2.35 -7.63 -2.29
CA THR A 277 1.43 -6.58 -1.80
C THR A 277 2.10 -5.26 -1.37
N PRO A 278 2.94 -4.63 -2.20
CA PRO A 278 3.71 -3.47 -1.77
C PRO A 278 2.84 -2.22 -1.58
N THR A 279 3.24 -1.36 -0.65
CA THR A 279 2.89 0.06 -0.67
C THR A 279 4.08 0.93 -0.29
N ILE A 280 3.98 2.23 -0.59
CA ILE A 280 5.01 3.21 -0.29
C ILE A 280 4.42 4.50 0.28
N THR A 281 5.25 5.20 1.06
CA THR A 281 5.09 6.61 1.40
C THR A 281 6.37 7.37 1.04
N VAL A 282 6.25 8.67 0.79
CA VAL A 282 7.37 9.55 0.47
C VAL A 282 7.49 10.57 1.59
N THR A 283 8.67 10.68 2.19
CA THR A 283 8.91 11.68 3.23
C THR A 283 9.03 13.07 2.62
N PRO A 284 8.82 14.15 3.39
CA PRO A 284 9.10 15.51 2.94
C PRO A 284 10.57 15.74 2.54
N THR A 285 11.50 14.89 2.98
CA THR A 285 12.92 14.92 2.60
C THR A 285 13.22 14.17 1.30
N GLY A 286 12.23 13.52 0.69
CA GLY A 286 12.36 12.77 -0.56
C GLY A 286 12.71 11.29 -0.39
N ALA A 287 12.81 10.79 0.84
CA ALA A 287 13.03 9.37 1.07
C ALA A 287 11.75 8.56 0.77
N ILE A 288 11.91 7.45 0.06
CA ILE A 288 10.83 6.50 -0.19
C ILE A 288 10.90 5.43 0.89
N VAL A 289 9.82 5.25 1.63
CA VAL A 289 9.67 4.16 2.61
C VAL A 289 8.68 3.15 2.03
N LEU A 290 9.08 1.89 2.02
CA LEU A 290 8.38 0.79 1.40
C LEU A 290 8.06 -0.28 2.43
N VAL A 291 6.83 -0.79 2.35
CA VAL A 291 6.37 -1.98 3.07
C VAL A 291 5.83 -2.99 2.07
N ALA A 292 5.97 -4.27 2.41
CA ALA A 292 5.41 -5.40 1.68
C ALA A 292 5.07 -6.50 2.70
N GLU A 293 4.41 -7.57 2.26
CA GLU A 293 3.99 -8.64 3.16
C GLU A 293 5.17 -9.34 3.83
N MET A 294 6.19 -9.69 3.03
CA MET A 294 7.29 -10.53 3.47
C MET A 294 8.66 -9.94 3.13
N LEU A 295 9.65 -10.28 3.95
CA LEU A 295 11.08 -10.11 3.69
C LEU A 295 11.74 -11.49 3.60
N VAL A 296 12.53 -11.72 2.54
CA VAL A 296 13.23 -12.97 2.31
C VAL A 296 14.72 -12.74 2.03
N ASN A 297 15.54 -13.71 2.39
CA ASN A 297 16.98 -13.75 2.09
C ASN A 297 17.22 -13.92 0.59
N SER A 298 18.47 -13.77 0.17
CA SER A 298 18.89 -13.89 -1.24
C SER A 298 18.56 -15.25 -1.89
N ASP A 299 18.27 -16.27 -1.08
CA ASP A 299 17.89 -17.63 -1.50
C ASP A 299 16.38 -17.91 -1.41
N GLY A 300 15.56 -16.90 -1.10
CA GLY A 300 14.11 -17.01 -0.97
C GLY A 300 13.62 -17.52 0.39
N SER A 301 14.51 -17.90 1.30
CA SER A 301 14.15 -18.28 2.67
C SER A 301 13.66 -17.06 3.48
N LYS A 302 12.76 -17.26 4.44
CA LYS A 302 12.25 -16.16 5.30
C LYS A 302 13.42 -15.51 6.05
N ALA A 303 13.57 -14.19 5.90
CA ALA A 303 14.59 -13.43 6.62
C ALA A 303 14.21 -13.29 8.10
N ALA A 304 15.19 -13.06 8.97
CA ALA A 304 14.94 -12.80 10.40
C ALA A 304 14.05 -11.56 10.63
N GLY A 305 14.10 -10.58 9.72
CA GLY A 305 13.27 -9.37 9.70
C GLY A 305 11.87 -9.54 9.08
N ASN A 306 11.46 -10.75 8.72
CA ASN A 306 10.15 -10.97 8.09
C ASN A 306 8.98 -10.51 9.01
N GLY A 307 8.13 -9.63 8.49
CA GLY A 307 7.00 -9.02 9.22
C GLY A 307 7.38 -7.96 10.25
N ARG A 308 8.64 -7.48 10.26
CA ARG A 308 9.14 -6.47 11.21
C ARG A 308 10.10 -5.46 10.57
N THR A 309 10.12 -5.38 9.24
CA THR A 309 11.09 -4.58 8.49
C THR A 309 10.40 -3.79 7.39
N LEU A 310 10.69 -2.49 7.35
CA LEU A 310 10.43 -1.63 6.20
C LEU A 310 11.74 -1.44 5.44
N LEU A 311 11.63 -1.04 4.17
CA LEU A 311 12.76 -0.64 3.36
C LEU A 311 12.73 0.88 3.10
N VAL A 312 13.90 1.52 3.10
CA VAL A 312 14.05 2.95 2.80
C VAL A 312 15.04 3.15 1.67
N ASN A 313 14.75 4.11 0.79
CA ASN A 313 15.70 4.59 -0.21
C ASN A 313 15.64 6.12 -0.31
N GLU A 314 16.79 6.77 -0.17
CA GLU A 314 16.95 8.23 -0.19
C GLU A 314 17.46 8.76 -1.54
N ASN A 315 17.41 7.94 -2.59
CA ASN A 315 18.01 8.22 -3.90
C ASN A 315 17.07 7.79 -5.04
N ASP A 316 15.78 8.09 -4.91
CA ASP A 316 14.73 7.85 -5.92
C ASP A 316 14.66 6.41 -6.45
N GLY A 317 14.93 5.44 -5.56
CA GLY A 317 14.96 4.00 -5.86
C GLY A 317 16.29 3.50 -6.43
N VAL A 318 17.26 4.38 -6.71
CA VAL A 318 18.57 4.01 -7.24
C VAL A 318 19.43 3.41 -6.14
N GLY A 319 20.02 2.24 -6.41
CA GLY A 319 20.92 1.54 -5.50
C GLY A 319 20.19 0.66 -4.47
N PRO A 320 20.93 0.15 -3.47
CA PRO A 320 20.36 -0.75 -2.48
C PRO A 320 19.41 -0.02 -1.53
N TRP A 321 18.38 -0.72 -1.11
CA TRP A 321 17.44 -0.28 -0.09
C TRP A 321 17.93 -0.67 1.30
N ARG A 322 17.72 0.21 2.27
CA ARG A 322 18.14 0.03 3.66
C ARG A 322 16.99 -0.50 4.52
N GLU A 323 17.26 -1.47 5.37
CA GLU A 323 16.27 -2.00 6.32
C GLU A 323 16.10 -1.07 7.52
N ILE A 324 14.85 -0.83 7.94
CA ILE A 324 14.50 -0.17 9.21
C ILE A 324 13.42 -0.99 9.94
N PRO A 325 13.26 -0.84 11.27
CA PRO A 325 12.19 -1.51 12.00
C PRO A 325 10.80 -1.07 11.52
N ALA A 326 9.89 -2.03 11.37
CA ALA A 326 8.46 -1.75 11.13
C ALA A 326 7.76 -1.40 12.45
N PRO A 327 6.99 -0.28 12.52
CA PRO A 327 6.22 0.06 13.70
C PRO A 327 5.22 -1.02 14.13
N VAL A 328 4.62 -1.75 13.17
CA VAL A 328 3.67 -2.85 13.43
C VAL A 328 4.36 -4.17 13.13
N GLU A 329 4.73 -4.91 14.18
CA GLU A 329 5.24 -6.27 14.00
C GLU A 329 4.10 -7.26 13.73
N VAL A 330 4.21 -8.01 12.65
CA VAL A 330 3.35 -9.15 12.30
C VAL A 330 4.19 -10.43 12.40
N PRO A 331 3.88 -11.36 13.32
CA PRO A 331 4.71 -12.54 13.53
C PRO A 331 4.68 -13.51 12.33
N SER A 332 5.80 -13.61 11.61
CA SER A 332 6.05 -14.65 10.60
C SER A 332 5.04 -14.73 9.44
N PRO A 333 4.71 -13.61 8.74
CA PRO A 333 3.83 -13.64 7.56
C PRO A 333 4.35 -14.62 6.52
N ASP A 334 3.42 -15.24 5.78
CA ASP A 334 3.72 -16.41 4.95
C ASP A 334 2.84 -16.57 3.70
N ASN A 335 2.53 -15.46 3.02
CA ASN A 335 1.58 -15.38 1.90
C ASN A 335 0.15 -15.69 2.35
N HIS A 336 -0.16 -15.33 3.60
CA HIS A 336 -1.50 -15.46 4.14
C HIS A 336 -2.28 -14.22 3.72
N GLY A 337 -3.51 -14.37 3.21
CA GLY A 337 -4.39 -13.26 2.77
C GLY A 337 -4.88 -12.31 3.89
N CYS A 338 -4.14 -12.21 4.99
CA CYS A 338 -4.37 -11.29 6.10
C CYS A 338 -3.05 -10.82 6.72
N MET A 339 -2.11 -11.73 7.01
CA MET A 339 -0.91 -11.39 7.78
C MET A 339 -0.01 -10.46 6.99
N ASN A 340 0.09 -9.20 7.44
CA ASN A 340 0.81 -8.13 6.77
C ASN A 340 0.39 -7.91 5.32
N PHE A 341 -0.85 -8.23 4.96
CA PHE A 341 -1.32 -8.23 3.58
C PHE A 341 -1.75 -6.82 3.13
N SER A 342 -1.08 -6.30 2.09
CA SER A 342 -1.27 -4.94 1.55
C SER A 342 -1.25 -3.84 2.64
N PRO A 343 -0.19 -3.79 3.47
CA PRO A 343 -0.08 -2.82 4.56
C PRO A 343 0.12 -1.41 3.99
N SER A 344 -0.10 -0.36 4.79
CA SER A 344 -0.03 1.03 4.35
C SER A 344 0.84 1.88 5.26
N LEU A 345 1.56 2.84 4.66
CA LEU A 345 2.45 3.76 5.37
C LEU A 345 2.01 5.22 5.21
N LEU A 346 2.27 6.02 6.23
CA LEU A 346 2.16 7.47 6.19
C LEU A 346 3.35 8.12 6.91
N ALA A 347 4.21 8.82 6.15
CA ALA A 347 5.32 9.58 6.73
C ALA A 347 4.80 10.75 7.61
N SER A 348 5.58 11.08 8.64
CA SER A 348 5.35 12.27 9.44
C SER A 348 5.65 13.55 8.65
N PRO A 349 5.02 14.69 9.01
CA PRO A 349 5.30 15.97 8.35
C PRO A 349 6.74 16.46 8.49
N ASP A 350 7.51 15.94 9.44
CA ASP A 350 8.94 16.24 9.60
C ASP A 350 9.86 15.18 8.95
N GLY A 351 9.30 14.10 8.41
CA GLY A 351 10.03 13.01 7.75
C GLY A 351 10.85 12.12 8.68
N THR A 352 10.66 12.23 10.00
CA THR A 352 11.45 11.48 11.01
C THR A 352 10.75 10.25 11.57
N SER A 353 9.47 10.07 11.29
CA SER A 353 8.69 8.90 11.71
C SER A 353 7.70 8.45 10.65
N VAL A 354 7.21 7.23 10.78
CA VAL A 354 6.22 6.62 9.89
C VAL A 354 5.13 5.97 10.72
N LEU A 355 3.88 6.28 10.39
CA LEU A 355 2.71 5.53 10.81
C LEU A 355 2.54 4.36 9.86
N GLU A 356 2.51 3.14 10.39
CA GLU A 356 2.19 1.93 9.67
C GLU A 356 0.80 1.44 10.07
N VAL A 357 0.04 0.95 9.09
CA VAL A 357 -1.17 0.18 9.29
C VAL A 357 -1.00 -1.17 8.60
N ALA A 358 -1.00 -2.26 9.38
CA ALA A 358 -0.84 -3.62 8.88
C ALA A 358 -1.88 -4.54 9.49
N THR A 359 -2.21 -5.63 8.78
CA THR A 359 -3.21 -6.59 9.24
C THR A 359 -2.56 -7.83 9.85
N ASP A 360 -3.24 -8.46 10.80
CA ASP A 360 -2.79 -9.70 11.43
C ASP A 360 -3.98 -10.55 11.88
N VAL A 361 -3.79 -11.85 11.97
CA VAL A 361 -4.81 -12.78 12.46
C VAL A 361 -4.71 -12.88 13.98
N VAL A 362 -5.75 -12.44 14.68
CA VAL A 362 -5.88 -12.62 16.14
C VAL A 362 -7.20 -13.35 16.40
N ASP A 363 -7.13 -14.44 17.16
CA ASP A 363 -8.28 -15.29 17.49
C ASP A 363 -9.10 -15.74 16.27
N GLY A 364 -8.43 -15.96 15.13
CA GLY A 364 -9.04 -16.41 13.87
C GLY A 364 -9.73 -15.30 13.07
N VAL A 365 -9.61 -14.05 13.49
CA VAL A 365 -10.16 -12.87 12.79
C VAL A 365 -9.03 -12.03 12.23
N CYS A 366 -9.18 -11.56 11.00
CA CYS A 366 -8.25 -10.61 10.40
C CYS A 366 -8.51 -9.21 10.94
N HIS A 367 -7.55 -8.65 11.68
CA HIS A 367 -7.66 -7.31 12.26
C HIS A 367 -6.62 -6.38 11.66
N ALA A 368 -6.96 -5.10 11.54
CA ALA A 368 -6.00 -4.04 11.21
C ALA A 368 -5.44 -3.41 12.48
N PHE A 369 -4.11 -3.30 12.56
CA PHE A 369 -3.37 -2.66 13.64
C PHE A 369 -2.58 -1.47 13.11
N TYR A 370 -2.27 -0.51 13.97
CA TYR A 370 -1.44 0.63 13.64
C TYR A 370 -0.45 0.98 14.75
N ALA A 371 0.68 1.54 14.35
CA ALA A 371 1.69 2.07 15.25
C ALA A 371 2.55 3.11 14.51
N THR A 372 3.18 4.00 15.27
CA THR A 372 4.16 4.96 14.72
C THR A 372 5.54 4.64 15.26
N GLY A 373 6.53 4.59 14.38
CA GLY A 373 7.93 4.35 14.73
C GLY A 373 8.87 5.29 13.99
N PRO A 374 10.15 5.40 14.42
CA PRO A 374 11.11 6.29 13.81
C PRO A 374 11.51 5.84 12.40
N ILE A 375 11.86 6.79 11.54
CA ILE A 375 12.66 6.58 10.33
C ILE A 375 14.09 7.00 10.69
N PRO A 376 15.00 6.05 10.99
CA PRO A 376 16.38 6.40 11.33
C PRO A 376 17.07 7.10 10.15
N PRO A 377 17.89 8.14 10.41
CA PRO A 377 18.72 8.74 9.36
C PRO A 377 19.68 7.70 8.76
N ALA A 378 20.08 7.94 7.51
CA ALA A 378 21.02 7.10 6.77
C ALA A 378 22.42 7.04 7.41
#